data_AF-A0A4R5P6P2-F1
#
_entry.id   AF-A0A4R5P6P2-F1
#
_cell.length_a   1.000
_cell.length_b   1.000
_cell.length_c   1.000
_cell.angle_alpha   90.00
_cell.angle_beta   90.00
_cell.angle_gamma   90.00
#
_symmetry.space_group_name_H-M   'P 1'
#
loop_
_entity.id
_entity.type
_entity.pdbx_description
1 polymer ?
#
loop_
_entity_poly.entity_id
_entity_poly.type
_entity_poly.pdbx_seq_one_letter_code
_entity_poly.pdbx_strand_id
1 'polypeptide(L)'
;MAEVNSLIKPRLSMVYDRCAPLLSKRGNKVVDRAIAKGTVGGDVGMQLLFEPAMLLSLVADTDSMYELAESARDIPFIGNYGLWSPCEATIAATYRVLAIADDSRATEVESWLSLPENGGMPGPPVVHQAMTNRLGGLLVEQIRSDVYSPPLNLPQFSYVIGKLRELSSMWAFGGSESWPRMRIDEEISGIRSQVHDFLV
;
A
#
# COMPACT_ATOMS: atom_id res chain seq x y z
N MET A 1 -20.39 0.74 7.03
CA MET A 1 -19.47 -0.15 6.30
C MET A 1 -20.03 -0.73 5.01
N ALA A 2 -21.28 -1.21 4.95
CA ALA A 2 -21.87 -1.68 3.69
C ALA A 2 -21.95 -0.58 2.61
N GLU A 3 -22.39 0.62 3.01
CA GLU A 3 -22.44 1.81 2.13
C GLU A 3 -21.05 2.24 1.64
N VAL A 4 -20.07 2.31 2.54
CA VAL A 4 -18.66 2.57 2.18
C VAL A 4 -18.14 1.53 1.19
N ASN A 5 -18.40 0.24 1.41
CA ASN A 5 -18.04 -0.83 0.48
C ASN A 5 -18.65 -0.63 -0.91
N SER A 6 -19.93 -0.25 -0.99
CA SER A 6 -20.60 0.00 -2.28
C SER A 6 -20.06 1.20 -3.03
N LEU A 7 -19.38 2.14 -2.37
CA LEU A 7 -18.73 3.29 -3.00
C LEU A 7 -17.28 2.97 -3.39
N ILE A 8 -16.52 2.34 -2.50
CA ILE A 8 -15.08 2.13 -2.67
C ILE A 8 -14.77 0.99 -3.65
N LYS A 9 -15.47 -0.16 -3.54
CA LYS A 9 -15.14 -1.34 -4.36
C LYS A 9 -15.29 -1.08 -5.86
N PRO A 10 -16.35 -0.42 -6.36
CA PRO A 10 -16.44 -0.10 -7.78
C PRO A 10 -15.32 0.82 -8.26
N ARG A 11 -14.94 1.84 -7.48
CA ARG A 11 -13.83 2.75 -7.82
C ARG A 11 -12.51 2.00 -7.93
N LEU A 12 -12.17 1.18 -6.93
CA LEU A 12 -10.98 0.34 -6.97
C LEU A 12 -11.00 -0.63 -8.16
N SER A 13 -12.15 -1.26 -8.44
CA SER A 13 -12.30 -2.16 -9.59
C SER A 13 -11.99 -1.44 -10.90
N MET A 14 -12.51 -0.23 -11.10
CA MET A 14 -12.24 0.54 -12.33
C MET A 14 -10.75 0.83 -12.51
N VAL A 15 -10.05 1.20 -11.44
CA VAL A 15 -8.60 1.44 -11.52
C VAL A 15 -7.86 0.13 -11.80
N TYR A 16 -8.23 -0.96 -11.14
CA TYR A 16 -7.60 -2.26 -11.36
C TYR A 16 -7.83 -2.79 -12.77
N ASP A 17 -9.03 -2.62 -13.33
CA ASP A 17 -9.37 -3.02 -14.70
C ASP A 17 -8.54 -2.22 -15.72
N ARG A 18 -8.35 -0.91 -15.49
CA ARG A 18 -7.49 -0.07 -16.34
C ARG A 18 -6.01 -0.48 -16.25
N CYS A 19 -5.56 -0.90 -15.07
CA CYS A 19 -4.19 -1.39 -14.84
C CYS A 19 -3.97 -2.87 -15.21
N ALA A 20 -5.00 -3.59 -15.65
CA ALA A 20 -4.90 -5.01 -16.01
C ALA A 20 -3.77 -5.33 -17.01
N PRO A 21 -3.43 -4.47 -18.00
CA PRO A 21 -2.30 -4.70 -18.90
C PRO A 21 -0.92 -4.74 -18.21
N LEU A 22 -0.79 -4.19 -17.00
CA LEU A 22 0.45 -4.21 -16.21
C LEU A 22 0.60 -5.52 -15.40
N LEU A 23 -0.43 -6.36 -15.40
CA LEU A 23 -0.52 -7.54 -14.56
C LEU A 23 -0.49 -8.81 -15.40
N SER A 24 0.29 -9.79 -14.95
CA SER A 24 0.27 -11.11 -15.55
C SER A 24 -1.06 -11.81 -15.28
N LYS A 25 -1.26 -13.01 -15.83
CA LYS A 25 -2.41 -13.87 -15.45
C LYS A 25 -2.46 -14.15 -13.94
N ARG A 26 -1.31 -14.19 -13.25
CA ARG A 26 -1.26 -14.38 -11.79
C ARG A 26 -1.61 -13.09 -11.05
N GLY A 27 -1.14 -11.93 -11.53
CA GLY A 27 -1.51 -10.63 -10.98
C GLY A 27 -3.01 -10.37 -11.09
N ASN A 28 -3.61 -10.66 -12.25
CA ASN A 28 -5.06 -10.55 -12.44
C ASN A 28 -5.86 -11.44 -11.47
N LYS A 29 -5.37 -12.64 -11.12
CA LYS A 29 -6.01 -13.47 -10.07
C LYS A 29 -5.98 -12.84 -8.68
N VAL A 30 -4.98 -12.00 -8.38
CA VAL A 30 -4.94 -11.23 -7.13
C VAL A 30 -6.03 -10.17 -7.14
N VAL A 31 -6.21 -9.47 -8.26
CA VAL A 31 -7.32 -8.51 -8.47
C VAL A 31 -8.68 -9.20 -8.32
N ASP A 32 -8.90 -10.31 -9.02
CA ASP A 32 -10.16 -11.08 -8.95
C ASP A 32 -10.50 -11.46 -7.51
N ARG A 33 -9.49 -11.94 -6.77
CA ARG A 33 -9.64 -12.30 -5.34
C ARG A 33 -9.96 -11.08 -4.49
N ALA A 34 -9.27 -9.95 -4.70
CA ALA A 34 -9.49 -8.71 -3.96
C ALA A 34 -10.91 -8.17 -4.19
N ILE A 35 -11.41 -8.15 -5.42
CA ILE A 35 -12.77 -7.70 -5.73
C ILE A 35 -13.82 -8.68 -5.20
N ALA A 36 -13.59 -9.99 -5.31
CA ALA A 36 -14.54 -10.99 -4.84
C ALA A 36 -14.64 -11.05 -3.30
N LYS A 37 -13.51 -10.95 -2.59
CA LYS A 37 -13.43 -11.23 -1.14
C LYS A 37 -13.05 -10.04 -0.27
N GLY A 38 -12.45 -9.00 -0.85
CA GLY A 38 -12.07 -7.79 -0.14
C GLY A 38 -13.28 -6.99 0.34
N THR A 39 -13.13 -6.35 1.49
CA THR A 39 -14.18 -5.56 2.16
C THR A 39 -13.56 -4.57 3.12
N VAL A 40 -14.11 -3.37 3.21
CA VAL A 40 -13.69 -2.36 4.20
C VAL A 40 -14.11 -2.71 5.64
N GLY A 41 -14.95 -3.74 5.83
CA GLY A 41 -15.60 -4.04 7.11
C GLY A 41 -14.78 -4.89 8.09
N GLY A 42 -13.59 -5.35 7.74
CA GLY A 42 -12.75 -6.14 8.64
C GLY A 42 -11.31 -6.25 8.16
N ASP A 43 -10.38 -6.46 9.10
CA ASP A 43 -8.94 -6.32 8.88
C ASP A 43 -8.44 -7.16 7.70
N VAL A 44 -8.75 -8.46 7.70
CA VAL A 44 -8.37 -9.38 6.61
C VAL A 44 -8.99 -8.94 5.28
N GLY A 45 -10.24 -8.50 5.31
CA GLY A 45 -10.95 -8.02 4.12
C GLY A 45 -10.31 -6.76 3.53
N MET A 46 -9.89 -5.83 4.38
CA MET A 46 -9.26 -4.59 3.96
C MET A 46 -7.87 -4.87 3.38
N GLN A 47 -7.10 -5.73 4.05
CA GLN A 47 -5.80 -6.17 3.56
C GLN A 47 -5.92 -6.79 2.16
N LEU A 48 -6.89 -7.68 1.95
CA LEU A 48 -7.12 -8.30 0.63
C LEU A 48 -7.53 -7.26 -0.43
N LEU A 49 -8.38 -6.30 -0.06
CA LEU A 49 -8.89 -5.30 -0.98
C LEU A 49 -7.78 -4.41 -1.58
N PHE A 50 -6.73 -4.14 -0.79
CA PHE A 50 -5.61 -3.28 -1.17
C PHE A 50 -4.31 -4.05 -1.52
N GLU A 51 -4.31 -5.39 -1.52
CA GLU A 51 -3.18 -6.17 -2.08
C GLU A 51 -2.83 -5.77 -3.52
N PRO A 52 -3.81 -5.60 -4.44
CA PRO A 52 -3.48 -5.19 -5.81
C PRO A 52 -2.92 -3.76 -5.90
N ALA A 53 -3.41 -2.82 -5.08
CA ALA A 53 -2.87 -1.46 -5.04
C ALA A 53 -1.38 -1.44 -4.67
N MET A 54 -0.97 -2.27 -3.70
CA MET A 54 0.44 -2.42 -3.34
C MET A 54 1.26 -3.10 -4.43
N LEU A 55 0.71 -4.09 -5.15
CA LEU A 55 1.40 -4.68 -6.29
C LEU A 55 1.61 -3.65 -7.41
N LEU A 56 0.56 -2.86 -7.69
CA LEU A 56 0.57 -1.82 -8.71
C LEU A 56 1.49 -0.65 -8.37
N SER A 57 1.75 -0.36 -7.08
CA SER A 57 2.70 0.69 -6.69
C SER A 57 4.14 0.45 -7.16
N LEU A 58 4.44 -0.74 -7.69
CA LEU A 58 5.74 -1.08 -8.27
C LEU A 58 5.85 -0.73 -9.77
N VAL A 59 4.72 -0.51 -10.46
CA VAL A 59 4.68 -0.41 -11.94
C VAL A 59 3.67 0.58 -12.53
N ALA A 60 2.65 1.00 -11.78
CA ALA A 60 1.61 1.88 -12.26
C ALA A 60 2.07 3.34 -12.36
N ASP A 61 1.39 4.11 -13.22
CA ASP A 61 1.60 5.54 -13.38
C ASP A 61 1.08 6.37 -12.19
N THR A 62 1.47 7.64 -12.16
CA THR A 62 1.10 8.59 -11.09
C THR A 62 -0.41 8.80 -10.99
N ASP A 63 -1.14 8.82 -12.10
CA ASP A 63 -2.59 9.03 -12.12
C ASP A 63 -3.34 7.85 -11.50
N SER A 64 -2.98 6.63 -11.89
CA SER A 64 -3.57 5.41 -11.33
C SER A 64 -3.27 5.28 -9.85
N MET A 65 -2.04 5.59 -9.42
CA MET A 65 -1.69 5.59 -8.00
C MET A 65 -2.45 6.66 -7.22
N TYR A 66 -2.60 7.87 -7.77
CA TYR A 66 -3.39 8.93 -7.15
C TYR A 66 -4.85 8.51 -6.93
N GLU A 67 -5.53 7.94 -7.94
CA GLU A 67 -6.91 7.45 -7.81
C GLU A 67 -7.05 6.32 -6.77
N LEU A 68 -6.03 5.46 -6.62
CA LEU A 68 -5.98 4.44 -5.57
C LEU A 68 -5.88 5.07 -4.18
N ALA A 69 -5.01 6.08 -4.00
CA ALA A 69 -4.89 6.81 -2.74
C ALA A 69 -6.16 7.58 -2.39
N GLU A 70 -6.85 8.20 -3.35
CA GLU A 70 -8.14 8.86 -3.10
C GLU A 70 -9.18 7.86 -2.59
N SER A 71 -9.22 6.66 -3.18
CA SER A 71 -10.13 5.60 -2.72
C SER A 71 -9.78 5.12 -1.30
N ALA A 72 -8.49 5.08 -0.94
CA ALA A 72 -8.03 4.76 0.41
C ALA A 72 -8.37 5.88 1.41
N ARG A 73 -8.18 7.14 1.01
CA ARG A 73 -8.45 8.36 1.80
C ARG A 73 -9.93 8.45 2.21
N ASP A 74 -10.83 8.09 1.31
CA ASP A 74 -12.27 8.21 1.52
C ASP A 74 -12.83 7.12 2.46
N ILE A 75 -12.00 6.18 2.93
CA ILE A 75 -12.39 5.20 3.94
C ILE A 75 -12.27 5.83 5.34
N PRO A 76 -13.37 5.96 6.10
CA PRO A 76 -13.34 6.61 7.40
C PRO A 76 -12.56 5.79 8.42
N PHE A 77 -11.75 6.47 9.24
CA PHE A 77 -11.13 5.87 10.41
C PHE A 77 -12.18 5.67 11.52
N ILE A 78 -12.32 4.43 11.98
CA ILE A 78 -13.31 4.06 13.01
C ILE A 78 -12.68 3.70 14.36
N GLY A 79 -11.44 4.14 14.62
CA GLY A 79 -10.73 3.86 15.88
C GLY A 79 -9.94 2.54 15.91
N ASN A 80 -9.85 1.82 14.79
CA ASN A 80 -9.02 0.63 14.65
C ASN A 80 -7.92 0.85 13.61
N TYR A 81 -6.68 1.03 14.06
CA TYR A 81 -5.53 1.25 13.19
C TYR A 81 -5.15 0.00 12.37
N GLY A 82 -5.34 -1.21 12.91
CA GLY A 82 -5.09 -2.45 12.15
C GLY A 82 -6.00 -2.58 10.93
N LEU A 83 -7.22 -2.07 11.01
CA LEU A 83 -8.15 -1.96 9.89
C LEU A 83 -7.73 -0.90 8.88
N TRP A 84 -7.16 0.22 9.35
CA TRP A 84 -6.82 1.37 8.51
C TRP A 84 -5.42 1.29 7.89
N SER A 85 -4.51 0.50 8.44
CA SER A 85 -3.12 0.38 7.97
C SER A 85 -2.97 0.00 6.48
N PRO A 86 -3.86 -0.78 5.83
CA PRO A 86 -3.78 -1.00 4.39
C PRO A 86 -4.07 0.27 3.58
N CYS A 87 -4.92 1.16 4.10
CA CYS A 87 -5.22 2.46 3.48
C CYS A 87 -4.01 3.38 3.59
N GLU A 88 -3.43 3.49 4.80
CA GLU A 88 -2.20 4.24 5.05
C GLU A 88 -1.06 3.78 4.14
N ALA A 89 -0.84 2.46 4.04
CA ALA A 89 0.23 1.92 3.21
C ALA A 89 0.02 2.23 1.71
N THR A 90 -1.22 2.25 1.24
CA THR A 90 -1.57 2.64 -0.15
C THR A 90 -1.30 4.13 -0.38
N ILE A 91 -1.68 4.99 0.58
CA ILE A 91 -1.39 6.43 0.54
C ILE A 91 0.12 6.67 0.57
N ALA A 92 0.85 5.96 1.42
CA ALA A 92 2.31 6.03 1.54
C ALA A 92 3.04 5.59 0.27
N ALA A 93 2.61 4.47 -0.33
CA ALA A 93 3.15 4.01 -1.61
C ALA A 93 2.87 5.01 -2.73
N THR A 94 1.69 5.63 -2.73
CA THR A 94 1.32 6.66 -3.71
C THR A 94 2.15 7.93 -3.55
N TYR A 95 2.29 8.44 -2.32
CA TYR A 95 3.15 9.58 -2.03
C TYR A 95 4.57 9.33 -2.54
N ARG A 96 5.13 8.14 -2.30
CA ARG A 96 6.44 7.76 -2.82
C ARG A 96 6.50 7.83 -4.35
N VAL A 97 5.54 7.23 -5.05
CA VAL A 97 5.50 7.23 -6.52
C VAL A 97 5.42 8.66 -7.06
N LEU A 98 4.56 9.50 -6.49
CA LEU A 98 4.39 10.89 -6.89
C LEU A 98 5.64 11.73 -6.59
N ALA A 99 6.23 11.58 -5.40
CA ALA A 99 7.41 12.33 -4.99
C ALA A 99 8.64 11.99 -5.85
N ILE A 100 8.83 10.72 -6.21
CA ILE A 100 9.92 10.30 -7.12
C ILE A 100 9.70 10.86 -8.52
N ALA A 101 8.45 10.98 -8.97
CA ALA A 101 8.08 11.53 -10.26
C ALA A 101 8.06 13.08 -10.30
N ASP A 102 8.37 13.76 -9.19
CA ASP A 102 8.22 15.21 -9.03
C ASP A 102 6.80 15.71 -9.38
N ASP A 103 5.79 14.91 -9.03
CA ASP A 103 4.39 15.25 -9.27
C ASP A 103 3.88 16.22 -8.19
N SER A 104 3.32 17.35 -8.62
CA SER A 104 2.81 18.40 -7.72
C SER A 104 1.76 17.92 -6.71
N ARG A 105 1.06 16.81 -6.99
CA ARG A 105 0.08 16.20 -6.07
C ARG A 105 0.73 15.52 -4.87
N ALA A 106 2.05 15.28 -4.89
CA ALA A 106 2.75 14.60 -3.80
C ALA A 106 2.54 15.27 -2.43
N THR A 107 2.59 16.61 -2.36
CA THR A 107 2.38 17.36 -1.12
C THR A 107 0.95 17.19 -0.59
N GLU A 108 -0.04 17.12 -1.47
CA GLU A 108 -1.42 16.84 -1.08
C GLU A 108 -1.54 15.42 -0.51
N VAL A 109 -0.99 14.42 -1.19
CA VAL A 109 -1.04 13.02 -0.72
C VAL A 109 -0.27 12.81 0.59
N GLU A 110 0.87 13.50 0.78
CA GLU A 110 1.61 13.49 2.05
C GLU A 110 0.73 13.93 3.22
N SER A 111 -0.12 14.94 3.00
CA SER A 111 -1.03 15.44 4.04
C SER A 111 -2.11 14.44 4.45
N TRP A 112 -2.28 13.33 3.72
CA TRP A 112 -3.25 12.28 4.03
C TRP A 112 -2.66 11.16 4.89
N LEU A 113 -1.35 11.11 5.08
CA LEU A 113 -0.65 10.00 5.77
C LEU A 113 -1.06 9.84 7.23
N SER A 114 -1.52 10.91 7.88
CA SER A 114 -1.90 10.91 9.29
C SER A 114 -3.30 11.46 9.51
N LEU A 115 -4.22 11.19 8.57
CA LEU A 115 -5.63 11.61 8.70
C LEU A 115 -6.23 11.19 10.04
N PRO A 116 -6.12 9.93 10.51
CA PRO A 116 -6.64 9.54 11.82
C PRO A 116 -6.10 10.39 12.97
N GLU A 117 -4.78 10.62 12.97
CA GLU A 117 -4.06 11.34 14.02
C GLU A 117 -4.36 12.85 13.98
N ASN A 118 -4.69 13.38 12.80
CA ASN A 118 -5.09 14.77 12.57
C ASN A 118 -6.62 14.98 12.68
N GLY A 119 -7.34 14.09 13.36
CA GLY A 119 -8.78 14.23 13.59
C GLY A 119 -9.64 14.08 12.33
N GLY A 120 -9.14 13.34 11.34
CA GLY A 120 -9.76 13.14 10.03
C GLY A 120 -9.46 14.24 9.01
N MET A 121 -8.57 15.18 9.34
CA MET A 121 -8.26 16.34 8.50
C MET A 121 -6.87 16.21 7.87
N PRO A 122 -6.67 16.66 6.62
CA PRO A 122 -5.34 16.72 6.02
C PRO A 122 -4.38 17.56 6.86
N GLY A 123 -3.16 17.06 7.05
CA GLY A 123 -2.14 17.72 7.88
C GLY A 123 -0.79 17.01 7.78
N PRO A 124 0.27 17.61 8.35
CA PRO A 124 1.60 17.00 8.30
C PRO A 124 1.58 15.59 8.94
N PRO A 125 2.44 14.67 8.47
CA PRO A 125 2.53 13.35 9.06
C PRO A 125 2.89 13.42 10.55
N VAL A 126 2.19 12.64 11.37
CA VAL A 126 2.37 12.60 12.82
C VAL A 126 3.07 11.30 13.21
N VAL A 127 4.27 11.41 13.77
CA VAL A 127 5.04 10.26 14.25
C VAL A 127 4.78 10.06 15.74
N HIS A 128 3.95 9.06 16.08
CA HIS A 128 3.75 8.60 17.45
C HIS A 128 4.73 7.49 17.85
N GLN A 129 4.80 7.15 19.13
CA GLN A 129 5.79 6.18 19.65
C GLN A 129 5.70 4.78 19.01
N ALA A 130 4.49 4.32 18.67
CA ALA A 130 4.31 3.06 17.93
C ALA A 130 4.93 3.12 16.52
N MET A 131 4.88 4.29 15.87
CA MET A 131 5.50 4.54 14.58
C MET A 131 7.03 4.53 14.68
N THR A 132 7.61 4.97 15.80
CA THR A 132 9.08 4.95 15.98
C THR A 132 9.67 3.54 15.87
N ASN A 133 9.04 2.53 16.46
CA ASN A 133 9.49 1.13 16.32
C ASN A 133 9.36 0.62 14.89
N ARG A 134 8.30 1.05 14.19
CA ARG A 134 8.06 0.73 12.78
C ARG A 134 9.12 1.35 11.87
N LEU A 135 9.45 2.62 12.09
CA LEU A 135 10.52 3.35 11.37
C LEU A 135 11.92 2.77 11.63
N GLY A 136 12.13 2.15 12.78
CA GLY A 136 13.33 1.37 13.08
C GLY A 136 13.45 0.05 12.29
N GLY A 137 12.41 -0.35 11.55
CA GLY A 137 12.41 -1.54 10.70
C GLY A 137 12.06 -2.85 11.41
N LEU A 138 11.60 -2.80 12.67
CA LEU A 138 11.30 -4.01 13.46
C LEU A 138 10.36 -4.97 12.72
N LEU A 139 9.28 -4.45 12.12
CA LEU A 139 8.31 -5.28 11.39
C LEU A 139 8.90 -5.84 10.10
N VAL A 140 9.68 -5.04 9.36
CA VAL A 140 10.34 -5.48 8.13
C VAL A 140 11.30 -6.65 8.42
N GLU A 141 12.05 -6.60 9.51
CA GLU A 141 12.98 -7.66 9.91
C GLU A 141 12.27 -8.93 10.40
N GLN A 142 11.06 -8.79 10.93
CA GLN A 142 10.21 -9.91 11.34
C GLN A 142 9.51 -10.56 10.13
N ILE A 143 9.13 -9.77 9.12
CA ILE A 143 8.57 -10.25 7.86
C ILE A 143 9.72 -10.78 7.01
N ARG A 144 10.19 -11.99 7.32
CA ARG A 144 11.30 -12.69 6.65
C ARG A 144 10.93 -13.18 5.24
N SER A 145 10.31 -12.33 4.42
CA SER A 145 9.84 -12.73 3.08
C SER A 145 10.98 -12.98 2.09
N ASP A 146 12.19 -12.52 2.40
CA ASP A 146 13.39 -12.69 1.56
C ASP A 146 13.83 -14.15 1.40
N VAL A 147 13.30 -15.04 2.24
CA VAL A 147 13.54 -16.49 2.13
C VAL A 147 12.67 -17.14 1.04
N TYR A 148 11.68 -16.43 0.50
CA TYR A 148 10.79 -16.97 -0.52
C TYR A 148 11.35 -16.77 -1.92
N SER A 149 11.46 -17.88 -2.65
CA SER A 149 11.86 -17.86 -4.06
C SER A 149 10.62 -17.90 -4.97
N PRO A 150 10.61 -17.14 -6.08
CA PRO A 150 9.58 -17.27 -7.11
C PRO A 150 9.57 -18.69 -7.74
N PRO A 151 8.41 -19.17 -8.22
CA PRO A 151 7.10 -18.49 -8.19
C PRO A 151 6.44 -18.57 -6.81
N LEU A 152 6.02 -17.42 -6.28
CA LEU A 152 5.39 -17.33 -4.96
C LEU A 152 3.98 -17.92 -4.97
N ASN A 153 3.63 -18.74 -3.98
CA ASN A 153 2.23 -19.08 -3.72
C ASN A 153 1.47 -17.88 -3.09
N LEU A 154 0.13 -17.96 -3.00
CA LEU A 154 -0.67 -16.84 -2.49
C LEU A 154 -0.30 -16.42 -1.04
N PRO A 155 -0.12 -17.33 -0.08
CA PRO A 155 0.37 -16.95 1.25
C PRO A 155 1.72 -16.21 1.22
N GLN A 156 2.70 -16.73 0.47
CA GLN A 156 4.03 -16.09 0.33
C GLN A 156 3.91 -14.71 -0.31
N PHE A 157 3.08 -14.57 -1.35
CA PHE A 157 2.76 -13.29 -1.96
C PHE A 157 2.20 -12.30 -0.94
N SER A 158 1.20 -12.70 -0.13
CA SER A 158 0.64 -11.82 0.91
C SER A 158 1.69 -11.37 1.94
N TYR A 159 2.66 -12.22 2.30
CA TYR A 159 3.79 -11.81 3.15
C TYR A 159 4.73 -10.80 2.47
N VAL A 160 5.08 -11.02 1.21
CA VAL A 160 5.91 -10.09 0.43
C VAL A 160 5.21 -8.73 0.29
N ILE A 161 3.91 -8.73 0.00
CA ILE A 161 3.09 -7.50 -0.02
C ILE A 161 3.00 -6.85 1.37
N GLY A 162 2.95 -7.65 2.44
CA GLY A 162 3.07 -7.16 3.81
C GLY A 162 4.37 -6.38 4.03
N LYS A 163 5.52 -6.94 3.62
CA LYS A 163 6.82 -6.24 3.68
C LYS A 163 6.79 -4.94 2.89
N LEU A 164 6.20 -4.95 1.69
CA LEU A 164 6.09 -3.75 0.84
C LEU A 164 5.27 -2.63 1.49
N ARG A 165 4.19 -2.95 2.21
CA ARG A 165 3.38 -1.97 2.95
C ARG A 165 4.19 -1.27 4.04
N GLU A 166 4.96 -2.06 4.78
CA GLU A 166 5.83 -1.56 5.84
C GLU A 166 6.91 -0.64 5.27
N LEU A 167 7.62 -1.09 4.24
CA LEU A 167 8.62 -0.28 3.54
C LEU A 167 8.03 1.03 2.99
N SER A 168 6.86 0.98 2.37
CA SER A 168 6.20 2.17 1.81
C SER A 168 5.87 3.19 2.91
N SER A 169 5.35 2.72 4.03
CA SER A 169 5.04 3.57 5.19
C SER A 169 6.33 4.16 5.76
N MET A 170 7.37 3.34 5.98
CA MET A 170 8.66 3.83 6.45
C MET A 170 9.25 4.90 5.54
N TRP A 171 9.18 4.71 4.22
CA TRP A 171 9.67 5.69 3.24
C TRP A 171 8.92 7.03 3.36
N ALA A 172 7.59 6.96 3.43
CA ALA A 172 6.71 8.13 3.48
C ALA A 172 6.98 8.99 4.73
N PHE A 173 7.14 8.36 5.89
CA PHE A 173 7.45 9.03 7.15
C PHE A 173 8.94 9.42 7.32
N GLY A 174 9.73 9.35 6.24
CA GLY A 174 11.10 9.84 6.21
C GLY A 174 12.19 8.81 6.55
N GLY A 175 11.80 7.59 6.91
CA GLY A 175 12.71 6.52 7.28
C GLY A 175 13.37 6.72 8.66
N SER A 176 14.56 6.16 8.82
CA SER A 176 15.41 6.31 10.01
C SER A 176 16.89 6.25 9.63
N GLU A 177 17.80 6.40 10.60
CA GLU A 177 19.24 6.26 10.36
C GLU A 177 19.61 4.85 9.88
N SER A 178 18.99 3.81 10.44
CA SER A 178 19.20 2.42 10.00
C SER A 178 18.42 2.10 8.71
N TRP A 179 17.32 2.80 8.46
CA TRP A 179 16.47 2.63 7.29
C TRP A 179 16.29 3.94 6.52
N PRO A 180 17.35 4.46 5.87
CA PRO A 180 17.22 5.65 5.04
C PRO A 180 16.39 5.33 3.79
N ARG A 181 15.74 6.35 3.19
CA ARG A 181 14.91 6.21 1.97
C ARG A 181 15.62 5.43 0.86
N MET A 182 16.91 5.69 0.62
CA MET A 182 17.72 4.97 -0.37
C MET A 182 17.74 3.46 -0.14
N ARG A 183 17.98 3.00 1.10
CA ARG A 183 17.95 1.57 1.44
C ARG A 183 16.55 0.99 1.26
N ILE A 184 15.52 1.74 1.66
CA ILE A 184 14.13 1.32 1.48
C ILE A 184 13.80 1.15 -0.01
N ASP A 185 14.28 2.04 -0.88
CA ASP A 185 14.11 1.96 -2.32
C ASP A 185 14.77 0.72 -2.93
N GLU A 186 15.98 0.37 -2.47
CA GLU A 186 16.67 -0.87 -2.86
C GLU A 186 15.86 -2.12 -2.49
N GLU A 187 15.30 -2.16 -1.27
CA GLU A 187 14.48 -3.27 -0.80
C GLU A 187 13.16 -3.38 -1.56
N ILE A 188 12.51 -2.25 -1.88
CA ILE A 188 11.32 -2.21 -2.74
C ILE A 188 11.65 -2.72 -4.15
N SER A 189 12.82 -2.37 -4.69
CA SER A 189 13.30 -2.93 -5.96
C SER A 189 13.54 -4.44 -5.88
N GLY A 190 14.05 -4.94 -4.75
CA GLY A 190 14.17 -6.38 -4.47
C GLY A 190 12.81 -7.08 -4.46
N ILE A 191 11.79 -6.48 -3.84
CA ILE A 191 10.41 -6.98 -3.85
C ILE A 191 9.86 -7.06 -5.27
N ARG A 192 10.09 -6.04 -6.11
CA ARG A 192 9.65 -6.05 -7.51
C ARG A 192 10.18 -7.29 -8.25
N SER A 193 11.44 -7.67 -8.02
CA SER A 193 12.01 -8.91 -8.56
C SER A 193 11.34 -10.18 -7.99
N GLN A 194 11.01 -10.20 -6.70
CA GLN A 194 10.31 -11.34 -6.08
C GLN A 194 8.89 -11.55 -6.63
N VAL A 195 8.19 -10.47 -7.00
CA VAL A 195 6.82 -10.54 -7.52
C VAL A 195 6.73 -10.44 -9.04
N HIS A 196 7.85 -10.57 -9.77
CA HIS A 196 7.88 -10.38 -11.22
C HIS A 196 6.88 -11.28 -11.97
N ASP A 197 6.64 -12.52 -11.50
CA ASP A 197 5.65 -13.44 -12.06
C ASP A 197 4.19 -12.92 -12.02
N PHE A 198 3.91 -11.87 -11.24
CA PHE A 198 2.60 -11.22 -11.13
C PHE A 198 2.47 -9.98 -12.01
N LEU A 199 3.59 -9.51 -12.58
CA LEU A 199 3.70 -8.29 -13.39
C LEU A 199 3.99 -8.65 -14.86
N VAL A 200 3.73 -7.72 -15.79
CA VAL A 200 4.09 -7.83 -17.22
C VAL A 200 5.42 -7.14 -17.50
#